data_AF-C4A0J4-F1
#
_entry.id   AF-C4A0J4-F1
#
_cell.length_a   1.000
_cell.length_b   1.000
_cell.length_c   1.000
_cell.angle_alpha   90.00
_cell.angle_beta   90.00
_cell.angle_gamma   90.00
#
_symmetry.space_group_name_H-M   'P 1'
#
loop_
_entity.id
_entity.type
_entity.pdbx_description
1 polymer ?
#
loop_
_entity_poly.entity_id
_entity_poly.type
_entity_poly.pdbx_seq_one_letter_code
_entity_poly.pdbx_strand_id
1 'polypeptide(L)'
;VNTNGAISFGYAVTGFTSAAFPVTDNKVIAAFFTDIQTDHTGQIYHRETVDADVLARATMDVRTAFPADNGSFVATWTYIATWHEVGMKGATGDGLNLRNTFQLVLVTDGCKSFVLFNYDLIQFLQGGSSGGDRTTGAGPKPAQVGMNEGDGTHYTIHPYSRTTNLYNL
;
A
#
# COMPACT_ATOMS: atom_id res chain seq x y z
N VAL A 1 3.40 -10.43 1.07
CA VAL A 1 2.21 -9.55 0.88
C VAL A 1 1.20 -9.93 1.93
N ASN A 2 0.58 -8.96 2.62
CA ASN A 2 -0.47 -9.24 3.59
C ASN A 2 -1.86 -8.81 3.06
N THR A 3 -2.90 -9.27 3.76
CA THR A 3 -4.29 -8.93 3.42
C THR A 3 -4.61 -7.46 3.63
N ASN A 4 -3.86 -6.81 4.51
CA ASN A 4 -4.12 -5.47 5.03
C ASN A 4 -3.35 -4.37 4.27
N GLY A 5 -3.13 -4.53 2.97
CA GLY A 5 -2.60 -3.44 2.14
C GLY A 5 -1.11 -3.13 2.30
N ALA A 6 -0.29 -4.10 2.74
CA ALA A 6 1.14 -3.93 2.95
C ALA A 6 2.00 -5.14 2.52
N ILE A 7 3.29 -4.88 2.31
CA ILE A 7 4.32 -5.92 2.09
C ILE A 7 5.32 -5.83 3.25
N SER A 8 5.59 -6.96 3.90
CA SER A 8 6.60 -7.08 4.94
C SER A 8 7.86 -7.79 4.46
N PHE A 9 8.99 -7.52 5.13
CA PHE A 9 10.29 -8.09 4.83
C PHE A 9 10.84 -8.86 6.02
N GLY A 10 11.46 -10.02 5.76
CA GLY A 10 12.02 -10.91 6.78
C GLY A 10 10.96 -11.75 7.49
N TYR A 11 10.03 -11.10 8.21
CA TYR A 11 8.96 -11.77 8.96
C TYR A 11 7.58 -11.26 8.56
N ALA A 12 6.56 -12.08 8.81
CA ALA A 12 5.17 -11.69 8.58
C ALA A 12 4.72 -10.68 9.65
N VAL A 13 4.13 -9.57 9.21
CA VAL A 13 3.46 -8.61 10.11
C VAL A 13 2.07 -9.16 10.44
N THR A 14 1.83 -9.47 11.71
CA THR A 14 0.57 -10.08 12.20
C THR A 14 -0.40 -9.08 12.83
N GLY A 15 0.01 -7.81 13.01
CA GLY A 15 -0.84 -6.76 13.59
C GLY A 15 -1.96 -6.32 12.64
N PHE A 16 -3.19 -6.24 13.17
CA PHE A 16 -4.39 -5.83 12.42
C PHE A 16 -4.68 -4.31 12.50
N THR A 17 -4.16 -3.64 13.53
CA THR A 17 -4.38 -2.21 13.77
C THR A 17 -3.10 -1.45 13.42
N SER A 18 -3.17 -0.48 12.50
CA SER A 18 -2.01 0.34 12.13
C SER A 18 -1.55 1.21 13.31
N ALA A 19 -0.52 0.77 14.02
CA ALA A 19 0.27 1.67 14.84
C ALA A 19 0.96 2.68 13.92
N ALA A 20 0.96 3.95 14.34
CA ALA A 20 1.63 5.01 13.57
C ALA A 20 3.13 4.69 13.47
N PHE A 21 3.69 4.81 12.27
CA PHE A 21 5.14 4.70 12.11
C PHE A 21 5.83 5.84 12.86
N PRO A 22 7.02 5.60 13.44
CA PRO A 22 7.77 4.35 13.35
C PRO A 22 7.32 3.29 14.36
N VAL A 23 7.49 2.03 14.00
CA VAL A 23 7.31 0.87 14.92
C VAL A 23 8.55 -0.02 14.89
N THR A 24 8.83 -0.71 15.99
CA THR A 24 9.90 -1.71 16.03
C THR A 24 9.42 -3.04 15.43
N ASP A 25 10.38 -3.87 15.01
CA ASP A 25 10.21 -5.27 14.59
C ASP A 25 9.35 -5.50 13.34
N ASN A 26 8.92 -4.44 12.65
CA ASN A 26 8.09 -4.54 11.45
C ASN A 26 8.70 -3.76 10.29
N LYS A 27 9.47 -4.45 9.44
CA LYS A 27 9.92 -3.92 8.15
C LYS A 27 8.78 -3.99 7.14
N VAL A 28 8.21 -2.85 6.77
CA VAL A 28 6.99 -2.83 5.97
C VAL A 28 6.94 -1.65 5.00
N ILE A 29 6.42 -1.92 3.81
CA ILE A 29 5.94 -0.90 2.87
C ILE A 29 4.42 -1.03 2.82
N ALA A 30 3.74 0.03 3.25
CA ALA A 30 2.30 0.13 3.34
C ALA A 30 1.78 0.98 2.18
N ALA A 31 1.05 0.34 1.25
CA ALA A 31 0.34 1.06 0.20
C ALA A 31 -1.01 1.57 0.72
N PHE A 32 -1.68 0.80 1.56
CA PHE A 32 -2.93 1.21 2.19
C PHE A 32 -3.20 0.36 3.44
N PHE A 33 -2.47 0.62 4.53
CA PHE A 33 -2.49 -0.26 5.70
C PHE A 33 -3.69 0.02 6.61
N THR A 34 -4.70 -0.83 6.47
CA THR A 34 -5.91 -0.88 7.30
C THR A 34 -6.46 -2.31 7.34
N ASP A 35 -7.48 -2.53 8.14
CA ASP A 35 -8.12 -3.84 8.27
C ASP A 35 -9.06 -4.10 7.09
N ILE A 36 -8.66 -5.03 6.21
CA ILE A 36 -9.26 -5.28 4.89
C ILE A 36 -9.86 -6.69 4.87
N GLN A 37 -10.99 -6.83 4.20
CA GLN A 37 -11.67 -8.10 3.98
C GLN A 37 -11.30 -8.69 2.62
N THR A 38 -10.71 -9.89 2.62
CA THR A 38 -10.33 -10.62 1.39
C THR A 38 -10.81 -12.07 1.33
N ASP A 39 -11.66 -12.50 2.25
CA ASP A 39 -12.21 -13.86 2.29
C ASP A 39 -13.47 -14.02 1.41
N HIS A 40 -14.28 -12.97 1.27
CA HIS A 40 -15.52 -12.95 0.51
C HIS A 40 -15.56 -11.83 -0.56
N THR A 41 -14.56 -10.96 -0.59
CA THR A 41 -14.51 -9.78 -1.47
C THR A 41 -13.11 -9.51 -1.98
N GLY A 42 -12.98 -9.19 -3.26
CA GLY A 42 -11.71 -8.79 -3.87
C GLY A 42 -10.67 -9.91 -3.92
N GLN A 43 -9.53 -9.60 -4.54
CA GLN A 43 -8.41 -10.52 -4.68
C GLN A 43 -7.09 -9.78 -4.53
N ILE A 44 -6.08 -10.49 -4.04
CA ILE A 44 -4.71 -10.00 -3.96
C ILE A 44 -3.87 -10.73 -4.99
N TYR A 45 -3.32 -9.98 -5.93
CA TYR A 45 -2.39 -10.48 -6.92
C TYR A 45 -1.00 -9.98 -6.59
N HIS A 46 0.01 -10.84 -6.71
CA HIS A 46 1.38 -10.39 -6.63
C HIS A 46 2.29 -11.20 -7.54
N ARG A 47 3.30 -10.54 -8.10
CA ARG A 47 4.28 -11.17 -8.97
C ARG A 47 5.60 -10.42 -8.96
N GLU A 48 6.66 -11.15 -9.23
CA GLU A 48 7.93 -10.62 -9.68
C GLU A 48 7.96 -10.66 -11.21
N THR A 49 8.55 -9.66 -11.85
CA THR A 49 8.67 -9.66 -13.30
C THR A 49 9.87 -8.87 -13.80
N VAL A 50 10.41 -9.37 -14.91
CA VAL A 50 11.45 -8.74 -15.76
C VAL A 50 10.90 -8.49 -17.18
N ASP A 51 9.58 -8.47 -17.33
CA ASP A 51 8.90 -8.16 -18.57
C ASP A 51 9.35 -6.79 -19.11
N ALA A 52 9.80 -6.76 -20.36
CA ALA A 52 10.45 -5.59 -20.95
C ALA A 52 9.53 -4.35 -20.94
N ASP A 53 8.24 -4.53 -21.19
CA ASP A 53 7.29 -3.41 -21.24
C ASP A 53 7.01 -2.88 -19.82
N VAL A 54 6.91 -3.76 -18.83
CA VAL A 54 6.79 -3.35 -17.42
C VAL A 54 8.03 -2.60 -16.94
N LEU A 55 9.24 -3.10 -17.26
CA LEU A 55 10.49 -2.44 -16.89
C LEU A 55 10.65 -1.08 -17.58
N ALA A 56 10.28 -0.98 -18.86
CA ALA A 56 10.32 0.29 -19.59
C ALA A 56 9.39 1.34 -18.99
N ARG A 57 8.16 0.95 -18.62
CA ARG A 57 7.21 1.83 -17.91
C ARG A 57 7.74 2.28 -16.55
N ALA A 58 8.17 1.35 -15.71
CA ALA A 58 8.69 1.68 -14.38
C ALA A 58 9.95 2.57 -14.45
N THR A 59 10.81 2.35 -15.46
CA THR A 59 11.95 3.23 -15.74
C THR A 59 11.51 4.65 -16.03
N MET A 60 10.50 4.81 -16.89
CA MET A 60 9.95 6.11 -17.27
C MET A 60 9.32 6.83 -16.07
N ASP A 61 8.55 6.11 -15.26
CA ASP A 61 7.91 6.66 -14.06
C ASP A 61 8.94 7.22 -13.08
N VAL A 62 10.01 6.45 -12.78
CA VAL A 62 11.09 6.89 -11.88
C VAL A 62 11.83 8.10 -12.44
N ARG A 63 12.19 8.07 -13.73
CA ARG A 63 12.88 9.19 -14.38
C ARG A 63 12.04 10.47 -14.42
N THR A 64 10.72 10.31 -14.59
CA THR A 64 9.78 11.45 -14.62
C THR A 64 9.58 12.04 -13.24
N ALA A 65 9.47 11.20 -12.20
CA ALA A 65 9.33 11.65 -10.82
C ALA A 65 10.60 12.30 -10.25
N PHE A 66 11.78 11.83 -10.66
CA PHE A 66 13.07 12.28 -10.14
C PHE A 66 14.09 12.61 -11.24
N PRO A 67 13.82 13.61 -12.09
CA PRO A 67 14.60 13.86 -13.31
C PRO A 67 16.03 14.34 -13.04
N ALA A 68 16.28 15.04 -11.93
CA ALA A 68 17.59 15.60 -11.61
C ALA A 68 18.64 14.52 -11.28
N ASP A 69 18.25 13.51 -10.51
CA ASP A 69 19.20 12.56 -9.90
C ASP A 69 19.11 11.14 -10.48
N ASN A 70 18.10 10.87 -11.32
CA ASN A 70 17.78 9.51 -11.78
C ASN A 70 17.57 9.39 -13.30
N GLY A 71 18.02 10.35 -14.10
CA GLY A 71 17.94 10.29 -15.57
C GLY A 71 18.64 9.06 -16.20
N SER A 72 19.62 8.46 -15.50
CA SER A 72 20.31 7.23 -15.91
C SER A 72 19.68 5.94 -15.37
N PHE A 73 18.68 6.02 -14.49
CA PHE A 73 18.03 4.84 -13.89
C PHE A 73 17.45 3.92 -14.97
N VAL A 74 17.67 2.61 -14.90
CA VAL A 74 17.05 1.63 -15.81
C VAL A 74 16.60 0.44 -14.98
N ALA A 75 15.28 0.24 -14.87
CA ALA A 75 14.73 -0.86 -14.11
C ALA A 75 15.20 -2.20 -14.67
N THR A 76 15.72 -3.06 -13.80
CA THR A 76 16.14 -4.44 -14.12
C THR A 76 15.22 -5.48 -13.52
N TRP A 77 14.43 -5.11 -12.50
CA TRP A 77 13.46 -5.99 -11.86
C TRP A 77 12.33 -5.19 -11.22
N THR A 78 11.15 -5.80 -11.16
CA THR A 78 9.98 -5.27 -10.44
C THR A 78 9.26 -6.33 -9.62
N TYR A 79 8.69 -5.92 -8.51
CA TYR A 79 7.68 -6.66 -7.74
C TYR A 79 6.39 -5.85 -7.70
N ILE A 80 5.28 -6.47 -8.05
CA ILE A 80 3.98 -5.82 -8.12
C ILE A 80 3.04 -6.54 -7.17
N ALA A 81 2.39 -5.82 -6.26
CA ALA A 81 1.27 -6.30 -5.45
C ALA A 81 0.03 -5.43 -5.71
N THR A 82 -1.10 -6.05 -6.01
CA THR A 82 -2.37 -5.38 -6.28
C THR A 82 -3.44 -5.93 -5.37
N TRP A 83 -4.10 -5.05 -4.63
CA TRP A 83 -5.33 -5.34 -3.90
C TRP A 83 -6.46 -4.85 -4.78
N HIS A 84 -7.15 -5.77 -5.43
CA HIS A 84 -8.19 -5.48 -6.42
C HIS A 84 -9.57 -5.70 -5.82
N GLU A 85 -10.39 -4.65 -5.80
CA GLU A 85 -11.76 -4.66 -5.27
C GLU A 85 -11.87 -5.25 -3.86
N VAL A 86 -10.90 -4.97 -3.00
CA VAL A 86 -10.91 -5.50 -1.63
C VAL A 86 -11.93 -4.76 -0.77
N GLY A 87 -12.60 -5.51 0.12
CA GLY A 87 -13.67 -4.99 0.96
C GLY A 87 -13.16 -4.45 2.30
N MET A 88 -14.04 -3.77 3.02
CA MET A 88 -13.77 -3.28 4.37
C MET A 88 -14.03 -4.36 5.43
N LYS A 89 -13.08 -4.61 6.34
CA LYS A 89 -13.30 -5.58 7.42
C LYS A 89 -14.37 -5.11 8.40
N GLY A 90 -15.31 -5.99 8.75
CA GLY A 90 -16.35 -5.69 9.73
C GLY A 90 -17.44 -4.74 9.22
N ALA A 91 -17.58 -4.62 7.89
CA ALA A 91 -18.61 -3.83 7.24
C ALA A 91 -20.02 -4.37 7.48
N THR A 92 -21.00 -3.45 7.48
CA THR A 92 -22.43 -3.73 7.58
C THR A 92 -23.21 -2.73 6.73
N GLY A 93 -24.43 -3.08 6.29
CA GLY A 93 -25.25 -2.17 5.48
C GLY A 93 -24.51 -1.74 4.21
N ASP A 94 -24.54 -0.45 3.90
CA ASP A 94 -23.89 0.13 2.71
C ASP A 94 -22.38 -0.14 2.65
N GLY A 95 -21.73 -0.33 3.81
CA GLY A 95 -20.31 -0.64 3.91
C GLY A 95 -19.93 -1.95 3.20
N LEU A 96 -20.88 -2.89 3.07
CA LEU A 96 -20.68 -4.16 2.38
C LEU A 96 -20.43 -3.98 0.87
N ASN A 97 -20.75 -2.82 0.32
CA ASN A 97 -20.56 -2.48 -1.09
C ASN A 97 -19.30 -1.65 -1.35
N LEU A 98 -18.60 -1.17 -0.31
CA LEU A 98 -17.38 -0.37 -0.47
C LEU A 98 -16.22 -1.25 -0.90
N ARG A 99 -15.49 -0.81 -1.93
CA ARG A 99 -14.38 -1.52 -2.55
C ARG A 99 -13.21 -0.55 -2.73
N ASN A 100 -12.02 -1.02 -2.38
CA ASN A 100 -10.78 -0.33 -2.69
C ASN A 100 -9.99 -1.11 -3.74
N THR A 101 -9.37 -0.41 -4.69
CA THR A 101 -8.39 -0.96 -5.62
C THR A 101 -7.12 -0.11 -5.57
N PHE A 102 -6.00 -0.73 -5.24
CA PHE A 102 -4.70 -0.07 -5.17
C PHE A 102 -3.56 -1.06 -5.41
N GLN A 103 -2.41 -0.53 -5.79
CA GLN A 103 -1.24 -1.30 -6.19
C GLN A 103 0.05 -0.68 -5.65
N LEU A 104 0.99 -1.55 -5.29
CA LEU A 104 2.35 -1.24 -4.93
C LEU A 104 3.28 -1.85 -5.98
N VAL A 105 4.19 -1.05 -6.54
CA VAL A 105 5.26 -1.52 -7.42
C VAL A 105 6.62 -1.19 -6.79
N LEU A 106 7.39 -2.20 -6.41
CA LEU A 106 8.79 -2.06 -6.05
C LEU A 106 9.63 -2.24 -7.31
N VAL A 107 10.51 -1.29 -7.60
CA VAL A 107 11.37 -1.31 -8.79
C VAL A 107 12.82 -1.08 -8.36
N THR A 108 13.75 -1.76 -9.04
CA THR A 108 15.20 -1.56 -8.81
C THR A 108 15.98 -1.65 -10.12
N ASP A 109 17.12 -0.96 -10.17
CA ASP A 109 18.16 -1.16 -11.18
C ASP A 109 19.32 -2.05 -10.66
N GLY A 110 19.26 -2.50 -9.41
CA GLY A 110 20.31 -3.24 -8.69
C GLY A 110 21.18 -2.36 -7.78
N CYS A 111 21.12 -1.03 -7.92
CA CYS A 111 21.83 -0.06 -7.09
C CYS A 111 20.88 0.85 -6.31
N LYS A 112 19.81 1.32 -6.96
CA LYS A 112 18.75 2.16 -6.41
C LYS A 112 17.41 1.42 -6.49
N SER A 113 16.55 1.68 -5.52
CA SER A 113 15.22 1.09 -5.45
C SER A 113 14.17 2.16 -5.16
N PHE A 114 13.00 2.02 -5.77
CA PHE A 114 11.87 2.93 -5.61
C PHE A 114 10.59 2.13 -5.36
N VAL A 115 9.63 2.75 -4.69
CA VAL A 115 8.27 2.26 -4.59
C VAL A 115 7.32 3.23 -5.29
N LEU A 116 6.41 2.69 -6.08
CA LEU A 116 5.30 3.41 -6.67
C LEU A 116 4.01 2.91 -6.02
N PHE A 117 3.13 3.86 -5.71
CA PHE A 117 1.78 3.56 -5.24
C PHE A 117 0.79 4.04 -6.31
N ASN A 118 0.01 3.12 -6.86
CA ASN A 118 -1.02 3.41 -7.84
C ASN A 118 -2.37 3.18 -7.18
N TYR A 119 -3.26 4.17 -7.24
CA TYR A 119 -4.60 4.10 -6.69
C TYR A 119 -5.62 4.22 -7.83
N ASP A 120 -6.69 3.43 -7.76
CA ASP A 120 -7.78 3.48 -8.73
C ASP A 120 -9.05 3.98 -8.04
N LEU A 121 -9.51 3.24 -7.03
CA LEU A 121 -10.72 3.57 -6.28
C LEU A 121 -10.48 3.41 -4.79
N ILE A 122 -10.74 4.46 -4.01
CA ILE A 122 -10.71 4.44 -2.54
C ILE A 122 -12.08 4.89 -2.02
N GLN A 123 -12.82 3.95 -1.43
CA GLN A 123 -14.18 4.15 -0.91
C GLN A 123 -14.28 4.03 0.61
N PHE A 124 -13.27 3.46 1.26
CA PHE A 124 -13.18 3.43 2.72
C PHE A 124 -11.74 3.68 3.17
N LEU A 125 -11.59 4.20 4.39
CA LEU A 125 -10.28 4.48 4.98
C LEU A 125 -9.96 3.62 6.20
N GLN A 126 -10.97 3.05 6.87
CA GLN A 126 -10.76 2.28 8.09
C GLN A 126 -11.74 1.11 8.19
N GLY A 127 -11.22 -0.08 8.51
CA GLY A 127 -12.05 -1.24 8.83
C GLY A 127 -12.93 -1.02 10.06
N GLY A 128 -14.19 -1.45 9.98
CA GLY A 128 -15.16 -1.41 11.07
C GLY A 128 -14.74 -2.23 12.30
N SER A 129 -14.04 -3.36 12.09
CA SER A 129 -13.46 -4.16 13.17
C SER A 129 -12.31 -3.46 13.92
N SER A 130 -11.74 -2.42 13.31
CA SER A 130 -10.66 -1.60 13.88
C SER A 130 -11.16 -0.24 14.39
N GLY A 131 -12.46 -0.09 14.64
CA GLY A 131 -13.07 1.13 15.18
C GLY A 131 -13.47 2.18 14.13
N GLY A 132 -13.49 1.80 12.84
CA GLY A 132 -14.15 2.58 11.79
C GLY A 132 -15.67 2.47 11.85
N ASP A 133 -16.34 3.39 11.17
CA ASP A 133 -17.76 3.31 10.90
C ASP A 133 -18.04 2.15 9.93
N ARG A 134 -18.92 1.24 10.33
CA ARG A 134 -19.18 -0.01 9.60
C ARG A 134 -19.96 0.20 8.30
N THR A 135 -20.56 1.37 8.10
CA THR A 135 -21.40 1.69 6.94
C THR A 135 -20.69 2.61 5.95
N THR A 136 -19.88 3.55 6.43
CA THR A 136 -19.22 4.57 5.60
C THR A 136 -17.72 4.32 5.42
N GLY A 137 -17.10 3.53 6.29
CA GLY A 137 -15.67 3.26 6.27
C GLY A 137 -14.77 4.45 6.64
N ALA A 138 -15.36 5.53 7.15
CA ALA A 138 -14.66 6.61 7.82
C ALA A 138 -14.27 6.21 9.24
N GLY A 139 -13.29 6.88 9.84
CA GLY A 139 -12.98 6.66 11.25
C GLY A 139 -11.77 7.47 11.74
N PRO A 140 -11.47 7.40 13.04
CA PRO A 140 -10.43 8.21 13.68
C PRO A 140 -8.99 7.76 13.35
N LYS A 141 -8.82 6.61 12.70
CA LYS A 141 -7.52 6.04 12.30
C LYS A 141 -7.59 5.59 10.83
N PRO A 142 -7.64 6.55 9.87
CA PRO A 142 -7.55 6.23 8.45
C PRO A 142 -6.30 5.40 8.12
N ALA A 143 -6.33 4.73 6.98
CA ALA A 143 -5.26 3.87 6.50
C ALA A 143 -3.89 4.55 6.53
N GLN A 144 -2.87 3.76 6.80
CA GLN A 144 -1.49 4.24 6.84
C GLN A 144 -0.78 3.93 5.52
N VAL A 145 -0.15 4.94 4.93
CA VAL A 145 0.62 4.85 3.69
C VAL A 145 2.05 5.31 3.98
N GLY A 146 3.04 4.50 3.59
CA GLY A 146 4.44 4.80 3.87
C GLY A 146 5.33 3.58 4.00
N MET A 147 6.49 3.77 4.62
CA MET A 147 7.55 2.77 4.80
C MET A 147 8.07 2.83 6.23
N ASN A 148 8.42 1.68 6.79
CA ASN A 148 8.99 1.56 8.12
C ASN A 148 10.11 0.52 8.11
N GLU A 149 11.29 0.88 8.64
CA GLU A 149 12.46 0.01 8.70
C GLU A 149 12.43 -0.97 9.89
N GLY A 150 11.49 -0.81 10.83
CA GLY A 150 11.36 -1.72 11.97
C GLY A 150 12.40 -1.50 13.06
N ASP A 151 13.22 -0.45 12.99
CA ASP A 151 14.21 -0.09 14.00
C ASP A 151 13.72 0.98 15.00
N GLY A 152 12.48 1.45 14.81
CA GLY A 152 11.88 2.50 15.63
C GLY A 152 12.32 3.92 15.26
N THR A 153 13.18 4.10 14.26
CA THR A 153 13.75 5.40 13.88
C THR A 153 13.57 5.77 12.42
N HIS A 154 13.79 4.83 11.49
CA HIS A 154 13.76 5.13 10.06
C HIS A 154 12.40 4.76 9.45
N TYR A 155 11.73 5.78 8.92
CA TYR A 155 10.43 5.65 8.30
C TYR A 155 10.15 6.81 7.33
N THR A 156 9.19 6.61 6.44
CA THR A 156 8.61 7.65 5.58
C THR A 156 7.11 7.50 5.57
N ILE A 157 6.39 8.61 5.60
CA ILE A 157 4.93 8.63 5.48
C ILE A 157 4.52 9.44 4.26
N HIS A 158 3.50 8.95 3.56
CA HIS A 158 2.84 9.77 2.55
C HIS A 158 2.16 10.99 3.23
N PRO A 159 2.13 12.19 2.62
CA PRO A 159 1.52 13.37 3.23
C PRO A 159 0.04 13.20 3.63
N TYR A 160 -0.68 12.31 2.94
CA TYR A 160 -2.09 12.02 3.25
C TYR A 160 -2.28 10.85 4.23
N SER A 161 -1.20 10.15 4.60
CA SER A 161 -1.25 8.99 5.49
C SER A 161 -2.02 9.31 6.77
N ARG A 162 -2.95 8.43 7.15
CA ARG A 162 -3.81 8.59 8.34
C ARG A 162 -4.71 9.84 8.33
N THR A 163 -5.04 10.37 7.16
CA THR A 163 -5.98 11.50 7.01
C THR A 163 -7.11 11.17 6.04
N THR A 164 -8.16 12.00 6.02
CA THR A 164 -9.26 11.89 5.05
C THR A 164 -8.86 12.27 3.63
N ASN A 165 -7.69 12.88 3.42
CA ASN A 165 -7.20 13.23 2.09
C ASN A 165 -6.86 12.00 1.24
N LEU A 166 -6.80 10.80 1.83
CA LEU A 166 -6.63 9.54 1.10
C LEU A 166 -7.76 9.24 0.12
N TYR A 167 -8.92 9.87 0.24
CA TYR A 167 -9.97 9.80 -0.78
C TYR A 167 -9.59 10.52 -2.10
N ASN A 168 -8.53 11.33 -2.10
CA ASN A 168 -8.07 12.12 -3.25
C ASN A 168 -6.78 11.56 -3.88
N LEU A 169 -6.46 10.28 -3.61
CA LEU A 169 -5.32 9.58 -4.19
C LEU A 169 -5.59 9.09 -5.61
#